data_AF-A0A847EGZ8-F1
#
_entry.id   AF-A0A847EGZ8-F1
#
_cell.length_a   1.000
_cell.length_b   1.000
_cell.length_c   1.000
_cell.angle_alpha   90.00
_cell.angle_beta   90.00
_cell.angle_gamma   90.00
#
_symmetry.space_group_name_H-M   'P 1'
#
loop_
_entity.id
_entity.type
_entity.pdbx_description
1 polymer ?
#
loop_
_entity_poly.entity_id
_entity_poly.type
_entity_poly.pdbx_seq_one_letter_code
_entity_poly.pdbx_strand_id
1 'polypeptide(L)' 'EVGLGLVPDNEAGRFYRDALGRANKLLAEFCDEVYLMVSGIPLKIKPGR' A
#
# COMPACT_ATOMS: atom_id res chain seq x y z
N GLU A 1 3.63 3.14 -1.61
CA GLU A 1 2.70 2.21 -2.30
C GLU A 1 2.79 2.42 -3.81
N VAL A 2 2.56 1.37 -4.62
CA VAL A 2 2.65 1.44 -6.10
C VAL A 2 1.50 2.27 -6.71
N GLY A 3 0.40 2.44 -5.99
CA GLY A 3 -0.79 3.16 -6.45
C GLY A 3 -0.72 4.70 -6.39
N LEU A 4 0.40 5.30 -5.99
CA LEU A 4 0.56 6.76 -5.85
C LEU A 4 1.03 7.47 -7.13
N GLY A 5 1.27 6.71 -8.21
CA GLY A 5 1.70 7.23 -9.51
C GLY A 5 0.61 7.20 -10.59
N LEU A 6 1.04 7.36 -11.84
CA LEU A 6 0.17 7.23 -13.01
C LEU A 6 -0.40 5.81 -13.15
N VAL A 7 -1.52 5.69 -13.86
CA VAL A 7 -2.08 4.39 -14.23
C VAL A 7 -1.20 3.75 -15.31
N PRO A 8 -0.79 2.47 -15.15
CA PRO A 8 -0.06 1.75 -16.20
C PRO A 8 -0.87 1.65 -17.50
N ASP A 9 -0.19 1.83 -18.63
CA ASP A 9 -0.74 1.71 -19.98
C ASP A 9 -1.08 0.26 -20.36
N ASN A 10 -0.35 -0.70 -19.80
CA ASN A 10 -0.51 -2.12 -20.02
C ASN A 10 -1.43 -2.77 -18.97
N GLU A 11 -2.14 -3.81 -19.41
CA GLU A 11 -3.13 -4.53 -18.59
C GLU A 11 -2.50 -5.22 -17.39
N ALA A 12 -1.35 -5.87 -17.57
CA ALA A 12 -0.63 -6.55 -16.50
C ALA A 12 -0.27 -5.59 -15.35
N GLY A 13 0.18 -4.37 -15.67
CA GLY A 13 0.51 -3.34 -14.70
C GLY A 13 -0.70 -2.86 -13.90
N ARG A 14 -1.85 -2.67 -14.57
CA ARG A 14 -3.11 -2.33 -13.89
C ARG A 14 -3.56 -3.45 -12.95
N PHE A 15 -3.54 -4.70 -13.42
CA PHE A 15 -3.88 -5.85 -12.60
C PHE A 15 -2.98 -5.97 -11.36
N TYR A 16 -1.67 -5.84 -11.55
CA TYR A 16 -0.70 -5.89 -10.46
C TYR A 16 -0.94 -4.79 -9.43
N ARG A 17 -1.13 -3.54 -9.88
CA ARG A 17 -1.43 -2.39 -9.01
C ARG A 17 -2.65 -2.68 -8.14
N ASP A 18 -3.75 -3.13 -8.73
CA ASP A 18 -5.01 -3.36 -8.02
C ASP A 18 -4.92 -4.54 -7.06
N ALA A 19 -4.27 -5.64 -7.48
CA ALA A 19 -4.05 -6.81 -6.64
C ALA A 19 -3.19 -6.46 -5.41
N LEU A 20 -2.10 -5.71 -5.61
CA LEU A 20 -1.23 -5.27 -4.52
C LEU A 20 -1.95 -4.35 -3.53
N GLY A 21 -2.78 -3.41 -4.02
CA GLY A 21 -3.58 -2.53 -3.14
C GLY A 21 -4.56 -3.32 -2.27
N ARG A 22 -5.25 -4.31 -2.85
CA ARG A 22 -6.13 -5.21 -2.09
C ARG A 22 -5.37 -6.03 -1.04
N ALA A 23 -4.20 -6.55 -1.40
CA ALA A 23 -3.36 -7.31 -0.47
C ALA A 23 -2.86 -6.45 0.69
N ASN A 24 -2.37 -5.23 0.41
CA ASN A 24 -1.92 -4.30 1.44
C ASN A 24 -3.04 -3.92 2.40
N LYS A 25 -4.24 -3.66 1.87
CA LYS A 25 -5.43 -3.37 2.70
C LYS A 25 -5.76 -4.54 3.61
N LEU A 26 -5.79 -5.76 3.08
CA LEU A 26 -6.07 -6.97 3.86
C LEU A 26 -5.06 -7.13 4.99
N LEU A 27 -3.76 -6.99 4.72
CA LEU A 27 -2.73 -7.06 5.75
C LEU A 27 -2.91 -5.98 6.82
N ALA A 28 -3.18 -4.73 6.40
CA ALA A 28 -3.39 -3.61 7.31
C ALA A 28 -4.60 -3.79 8.25
N GLU A 29 -5.61 -4.58 7.87
CA GLU A 29 -6.74 -4.92 8.73
C GLU A 29 -6.29 -5.77 9.94
N PHE A 30 -5.34 -6.69 9.74
CA PHE A 30 -4.84 -7.59 10.78
C PHE A 30 -3.65 -7.05 11.59
N CYS A 31 -2.91 -6.04 11.09
CA CYS A 31 -1.79 -5.44 11.81
C CYS A 31 -2.26 -4.50 12.92
N ASP A 32 -1.65 -4.54 14.11
CA ASP A 32 -1.96 -3.55 15.16
C ASP A 32 -1.52 -2.13 14.76
N GLU A 33 -0.36 -2.02 14.09
CA GLU A 33 0.19 -0.76 13.62
C GLU A 33 0.55 -0.84 12.14
N VAL A 34 0.40 0.28 11.43
CA VAL A 34 0.77 0.37 10.01
C VAL A 34 1.55 1.65 9.80
N TYR A 35 2.66 1.53 9.07
CA TYR A 35 3.58 2.62 8.77
C TYR A 35 3.74 2.78 7.26
N LEU A 36 3.70 4.03 6.80
CA LEU A 36 4.18 4.42 5.49
C LEU A 36 5.62 4.93 5.64
N MET A 37 6.57 4.32 4.93
CA MET A 37 7.97 4.75 4.93
C MET A 37 8.24 5.73 3.79
N VAL A 38 8.80 6.90 4.08
CA VAL A 38 9.22 7.90 3.08
C VAL A 38 10.65 8.32 3.38
N SER A 39 11.58 8.07 2.45
CA SER A 39 13.02 8.39 2.63
C SER A 39 13.62 7.83 3.93
N GLY A 40 13.18 6.64 4.36
CA GLY A 40 13.60 6.03 5.63
C GLY A 40 12.92 6.60 6.88
N ILE A 41 12.04 7.58 6.72
CA ILE A 41 11.28 8.20 7.82
C ILE A 41 9.92 7.50 7.94
N PRO A 42 9.58 6.96 9.12
CA PRO A 42 8.30 6.30 9.34
C PRO A 42 7.18 7.33 9.56
N LEU A 43 6.08 7.18 8.84
CA LEU A 43 4.80 7.84 9.09
C LEU A 43 3.79 6.81 9.58
N LYS A 44 3.37 6.90 10.84
CA LYS A 44 2.36 6.01 11.39
C LYS A 44 0.99 6.38 10.82
N ILE A 45 0.35 5.44 10.12
CA ILE A 45 -0.98 5.63 9.48
C ILE A 45 -2.09 4.82 10.13
N LYS A 46 -1.74 3.80 10.92
CA LYS A 46 -2.65 3.11 11.85
C LYS A 46 -2.02 3.09 13.25
N PRO A 47 -2.64 3.71 14.27
CA PRO A 47 -2.18 3.60 15.65
C PRO A 47 -2.43 2.20 16.21
N GLY A 48 -1.56 1.76 17.12
CA GLY A 48 -1.77 0.54 17.90
C GLY A 48 -2.97 0.67 18.81
N ARG A 49 -3.58 -0.47 19.14
CA ARG A 49 -4.72 -0.54 20.06
C ARG A 49 -4.29 -0.29 21.50
#